data_AF-A0A202BNU3-F1
#
_entry.id   AF-A0A202BNU3-F1
#
_cell.length_a   1.000
_cell.length_b   1.000
_cell.length_c   1.000
_cell.angle_alpha   90.00
_cell.angle_beta   90.00
_cell.angle_gamma   90.00
#
_symmetry.space_group_name_H-M   'P 1'
#
loop_
_entity.id
_entity.type
_entity.pdbx_description
1 polymer ?
#
loop_
_entity_poly.entity_id
_entity_poly.type
_entity_poly.pdbx_seq_one_letter_code
_entity_poly.pdbx_strand_id
1 'polypeptide(L)'
;FLKIFRKINEGLNPKQKLALQLLGGVIFYLFYERGGDMLSVFGYQVHLGIFYIFFALFWLVGFSNAVNLTDGIDGLASILVVI
;
A
#
# COMPACT_ATOMS: atom_id res chain seq x y z
N PHE A 1 12.32 22.95 10.45
CA PHE A 1 12.94 23.14 11.78
C PHE A 1 11.99 22.95 12.97
N LEU A 2 10.73 23.42 12.95
CA LEU A 2 9.76 23.18 14.05
C LEU A 2 9.24 21.73 14.18
N LYS A 3 9.27 20.93 13.10
CA LYS A 3 8.79 19.54 13.08
C LYS A 3 9.66 18.54 13.86
N ILE A 4 10.96 18.82 14.02
CA ILE A 4 11.94 17.90 14.65
C ILE A 4 11.92 18.03 16.19
N PHE A 5 11.62 19.23 16.70
CA PHE A 5 11.67 19.52 18.14
C PHE A 5 10.43 19.12 18.92
N ARG A 6 9.27 18.95 18.26
CA ARG A 6 7.99 18.91 18.97
C ARG A 6 7.42 17.52 19.21
N LYS A 7 7.95 16.44 18.60
CA LYS A 7 7.49 15.05 18.79
C LYS A 7 5.94 14.92 18.76
N ILE A 8 5.26 15.79 18.02
CA ILE A 8 3.81 15.73 17.90
C ILE A 8 3.56 14.73 16.77
N ASN A 9 3.11 13.54 17.14
CA ASN A 9 2.55 12.58 16.19
C ASN A 9 1.22 13.15 15.69
N GLU A 10 1.25 14.06 14.70
CA GLU A 10 0.03 14.53 14.03
C GLU A 10 -0.54 13.52 13.01
N GLY A 11 0.10 12.36 12.89
CA GLY A 11 -0.36 11.23 12.08
C GLY A 11 -0.90 10.08 12.91
N LEU A 12 -1.64 9.19 12.26
CA LEU A 12 -2.07 7.90 12.83
C LEU A 12 -0.85 7.15 13.40
N ASN A 13 -1.02 6.55 14.57
CA ASN A 13 0.00 5.67 15.14
C ASN A 13 0.37 4.59 14.11
N PRO A 14 1.65 4.22 13.95
CA PRO A 14 2.06 3.15 13.03
C PRO A 14 1.20 1.87 13.12
N LYS A 15 0.77 1.50 14.34
CA LYS A 15 -0.14 0.37 14.56
C LYS A 15 -1.54 0.60 14.01
N GLN A 16 -2.08 1.82 14.14
CA GLN A 16 -3.39 2.20 13.58
C GLN A 16 -3.33 2.26 12.06
N LYS A 17 -2.25 2.80 11.48
CA LYS A 17 -2.03 2.83 10.03
C LYS A 17 -1.97 1.40 9.46
N LEU A 18 -1.21 0.51 10.11
CA LEU A 18 -1.13 -0.90 9.70
C LEU A 18 -2.49 -1.61 9.83
N ALA A 19 -3.23 -1.39 10.91
CA ALA A 19 -4.56 -1.98 11.11
C ALA A 19 -5.55 -1.53 10.03
N LEU A 20 -5.52 -0.25 9.65
CA LEU A 20 -6.35 0.28 8.56
C LEU A 20 -5.97 -0.30 7.19
N GLN A 21 -4.68 -0.49 6.93
CA GLN A 21 -4.20 -1.14 5.70
C GLN A 21 -4.63 -2.61 5.63
N LEU A 22 -4.56 -3.34 6.76
CA LEU A 22 -5.04 -4.72 6.86
C LEU A 22 -6.56 -4.81 6.66
N LEU A 23 -7.33 -3.94 7.32
CA LEU A 23 -8.78 -3.86 7.14
C LEU A 23 -9.15 -3.53 5.69
N GLY A 24 -8.47 -2.55 5.08
CA GLY A 24 -8.65 -2.19 3.68
C GLY A 24 -8.37 -3.36 2.74
N GLY A 25 -7.30 -4.12 2.97
CA GLY A 25 -6.97 -5.30 2.18
C GLY A 25 -7.97 -6.44 2.33
N VAL A 26 -8.51 -6.65 3.54
CA VAL A 26 -9.57 -7.66 3.78
C VAL A 26 -10.87 -7.25 3.10
N ILE A 27 -11.29 -5.99 3.21
CA ILE A 27 -12.48 -5.48 2.52
C ILE A 27 -12.30 -5.63 1.01
N PHE A 28 -11.15 -5.22 0.47
CA PHE A 28 -10.85 -5.39 -0.94
C PHE A 28 -11.00 -6.84 -1.38
N TYR A 29 -10.41 -7.79 -0.63
CA TYR A 29 -10.52 -9.22 -0.92
C TYR A 29 -11.96 -9.74 -0.93
N LEU A 30 -12.82 -9.29 -0.01
CA LEU A 30 -14.21 -9.73 0.08
C LEU A 30 -15.08 -9.23 -1.08
N PHE A 31 -14.79 -8.04 -1.60
CA PHE A 31 -15.53 -7.42 -2.72
C PHE A 31 -14.87 -7.68 -4.08
N TYR A 32 -13.75 -8.39 -4.10
CA TYR A 32 -13.04 -8.69 -5.33
C TYR A 32 -13.73 -9.81 -6.10
N GLU A 33 -14.17 -9.52 -7.32
CA GLU A 33 -14.71 -10.54 -8.21
C GLU A 33 -13.66 -11.61 -8.53
N ARG A 34 -14.10 -12.85 -8.76
CA ARG A 34 -13.27 -14.09 -8.86
C ARG A 34 -12.25 -14.15 -10.01
N GLY A 35 -11.93 -13.03 -10.66
CA GLY A 35 -11.07 -12.98 -11.84
C GLY A 35 -9.66 -12.42 -11.62
N GLY A 36 -9.36 -11.87 -10.44
CA GLY A 36 -8.14 -11.07 -10.31
C GLY A 36 -7.06 -11.64 -9.40
N ASP A 37 -7.12 -12.92 -9.07
CA ASP A 37 -6.04 -13.66 -8.40
C ASP A 37 -4.93 -14.10 -9.37
N MET A 38 -5.04 -13.74 -10.65
CA MET A 38 -4.03 -13.92 -11.67
C MET A 38 -2.99 -12.80 -11.62
N LEU A 39 -1.72 -13.16 -11.51
CA LEU A 39 -0.58 -12.27 -11.61
C LEU A 39 0.20 -12.60 -12.88
N SER A 40 0.44 -11.60 -13.73
CA SER A 40 1.33 -11.77 -14.88
C SER A 40 2.78 -11.56 -14.45
N VAL A 41 3.55 -12.64 -14.38
CA VAL A 41 4.97 -12.62 -14.00
C VAL A 41 5.79 -12.96 -15.23
N PHE A 42 6.52 -11.98 -15.76
CA PHE A 42 7.31 -12.12 -17.00
C PHE A 42 6.51 -12.68 -18.19
N GLY A 43 5.21 -12.37 -18.28
CA GLY A 43 4.32 -12.84 -19.36
C GLY A 43 3.62 -14.16 -19.08
N TYR A 44 3.95 -14.85 -17.98
CA TYR A 44 3.22 -16.05 -17.53
C TYR A 44 2.11 -15.66 -16.56
N GLN A 45 0.91 -16.21 -16.79
CA GLN A 45 -0.23 -16.03 -15.88
C GLN A 45 -0.08 -17.00 -14.70
N VAL A 46 0.14 -16.46 -13.51
CA VAL A 46 0.25 -17.22 -12.26
C VAL A 46 -1.01 -17.01 -11.45
N HIS A 47 -1.76 -18.08 -11.21
CA HIS A 47 -2.90 -18.05 -10.29
C HIS A 47 -2.41 -18.17 -8.85
N LEU A 48 -2.60 -17.11 -8.06
CA LEU A 48 -2.18 -17.06 -6.66
C LEU A 48 -3.28 -17.53 -5.70
N GLY A 49 -4.56 -17.55 -6.12
CA GLY A 49 -5.68 -17.97 -5.28
C GLY A 49 -5.72 -17.20 -3.96
N ILE A 50 -5.79 -17.93 -2.84
CA ILE A 50 -5.82 -17.32 -1.50
C ILE A 50 -4.52 -16.55 -1.15
N PHE A 51 -3.38 -16.91 -1.74
CA PHE A 51 -2.12 -16.21 -1.49
C PHE A 51 -2.10 -14.80 -2.08
N TYR A 52 -3.03 -14.49 -2.99
CA TYR A 52 -3.20 -13.15 -3.53
C TYR A 52 -3.43 -12.10 -2.43
N ILE A 53 -4.08 -12.46 -1.31
CA ILE A 53 -4.30 -11.51 -0.21
C ILE A 53 -2.99 -11.04 0.43
N PHE A 54 -2.00 -11.93 0.58
CA PHE A 54 -0.69 -11.57 1.12
C PHE A 54 0.07 -10.67 0.17
N PHE A 55 0.01 -10.97 -1.13
CA PHE A 55 0.57 -10.12 -2.18
C PHE A 55 -0.08 -8.73 -2.17
N ALA A 56 -1.42 -8.66 -2.19
CA ALA A 56 -2.16 -7.40 -2.20
C ALA A 56 -1.89 -6.57 -0.94
N LEU A 57 -1.81 -7.19 0.24
CA LEU A 57 -1.45 -6.50 1.48
C LEU A 57 -0.02 -5.98 1.45
N PHE A 58 0.95 -6.79 1.03
CA PHE A 58 2.33 -6.35 0.88
C PHE A 58 2.42 -5.18 -0.11
N TRP A 59 1.73 -5.29 -1.25
CA TRP A 59 1.69 -4.26 -2.28
C TRP A 59 1.08 -2.96 -1.75
N LEU A 60 -0.09 -3.01 -1.13
CA LEU A 60 -0.80 -1.84 -0.61
C LEU A 60 0.02 -1.14 0.49
N VAL A 61 0.55 -1.90 1.45
CA VAL A 61 1.38 -1.36 2.53
C VAL A 61 2.69 -0.80 1.99
N GLY A 62 3.37 -1.57 1.13
CA GLY A 62 4.65 -1.20 0.53
C GLY A 62 4.54 0.06 -0.31
N PHE A 63 3.57 0.12 -1.21
CA PHE A 63 3.36 1.25 -2.10
C PHE A 63 2.91 2.50 -1.33
N SER A 64 1.99 2.36 -0.35
CA SER A 64 1.56 3.48 0.50
C SER A 64 2.71 4.10 1.30
N ASN A 65 3.67 3.29 1.76
CA ASN A 65 4.85 3.78 2.47
C ASN A 65 5.93 4.30 1.51
N ALA A 66 6.08 3.70 0.32
CA ALA A 66 7.01 4.15 -0.71
C ALA A 66 6.62 5.54 -1.25
N VAL A 67 5.35 5.76 -1.56
CA VAL A 67 4.82 7.07 -1.99
C VAL A 67 5.03 8.13 -0.90
N ASN A 68 4.78 7.79 0.36
CA ASN A 68 5.03 8.72 1.47
C ASN A 68 6.52 9.08 1.61
N LEU A 69 7.41 8.12 1.32
CA LEU A 69 8.85 8.34 1.34
C LEU A 69 9.31 9.25 0.18
N THR A 70 8.71 9.10 -1.01
CA THR A 70 9.03 9.94 -2.17
C THR A 70 8.37 11.32 -2.11
N ASP A 71 7.19 11.46 -1.48
CA ASP A 71 6.52 12.75 -1.25
C ASP A 71 7.25 13.61 -0.21
N GLY A 72 8.01 12.99 0.71
CA GLY A 72 8.87 13.70 1.64
C GLY A 72 10.05 14.42 0.98
N ILE A 73 10.29 14.17 -0.31
CA ILE A 73 11.30 14.78 -1.16
C ILE A 73 10.53 15.65 -2.18
N ASP A 74 10.16 16.86 -1.75
CA ASP A 74 9.33 17.88 -2.45
C ASP A 74 8.94 17.58 -3.92
N GLY A 75 7.69 17.14 -4.12
CA GLY A 75 6.94 17.28 -5.38
C GLY A 75 7.07 16.17 -6.43
N LEU A 76 7.92 15.16 -6.24
CA LEU A 76 8.17 14.14 -7.28
C LEU A 76 7.19 12.96 -7.27
N ALA A 77 6.58 12.61 -6.13
CA ALA A 77 5.73 11.41 -6.07
C ALA A 77 4.40 11.57 -6.81
N SER A 78 3.83 12.78 -6.85
CA SER A 78 2.61 13.05 -7.63
C SER A 78 2.80 12.75 -9.13
N ILE A 79 3.98 13.06 -9.69
CA ILE A 79 4.31 12.75 -11.09
C ILE A 79 4.52 11.25 -11.29
N LEU A 80 5.09 10.55 -10.31
CA LEU A 80 5.39 9.12 -10.39
C LEU A 80 4.17 8.20 -10.16
N VAL A 81 3.12 8.69 -9.48
CA VAL A 81 1.86 7.96 -9.27
C VAL A 81 0.89 8.14 -10.45
N VAL A 82 1.03 9.23 -11.20
CA VAL A 82 0.16 9.57 -12.35
C VAL A 82 0.62 8.92 -13.66
N ILE A 83 1.90 8.57 -13.78
CA ILE A 83 2.49 7.85 -14.94
C ILE A 83 2.47 6.35 -14.68
#